data_AF-A0A3D6EVS5-F1
#
_entry.id   AF-A0A3D6EVS5-F1
#
_cell.length_a   1.000
_cell.length_b   1.000
_cell.length_c   1.000
_cell.angle_alpha   90.00
_cell.angle_beta   90.00
_cell.angle_gamma   90.00
#
_symmetry.space_group_name_H-M   'P 1'
#
loop_
_entity.id
_entity.type
_entity.pdbx_description
1 polymer ?
#
loop_
_entity_poly.entity_id
_entity_poly.type
_entity_poly.pdbx_seq_one_letter_code
_entity_poly.pdbx_strand_id
1 'polypeptide(L)'
;ELFVNGLEAIVKADSAWVPKDSGSSLYLRPVVFASEAKLGVKVSDQYLFVILTSPVGPYFSKPVRLKVELEYVRAAEGGTGFAKCAGNYGGAFYPTQQAREQGFDQVIWTDAKEHKYIDESGAMNIMFVLDNNLITPALSSSILDGVTRNTVITLAKDMGVTVEERKVSVAEIEKGLQNKTLTEGFGAGTAAVVSPIATININGTDYHLPEVKDNSFQLRVKNKLAEIRSGAAADKYNWNHIIR
;
A
#
# COMPACT_ATOMS: atom_id res chain seq x y z
N GLU A 1 -8.83 -3.84 -23.11
CA GLU A 1 -9.54 -2.84 -23.94
C GLU A 1 -10.74 -2.22 -23.20
N LEU A 2 -11.81 -2.98 -22.89
CA LEU A 2 -13.01 -2.44 -22.21
C LEU A 2 -12.73 -1.64 -20.92
N PHE A 3 -11.84 -2.14 -20.05
CA PHE A 3 -11.48 -1.48 -18.80
C PHE A 3 -10.85 -0.09 -19.01
N VAL A 4 -9.82 -0.02 -19.86
CA VAL A 4 -9.10 1.24 -20.15
C VAL A 4 -10.00 2.22 -20.89
N ASN A 5 -10.76 1.76 -21.89
CA ASN A 5 -11.70 2.61 -22.63
C ASN A 5 -12.79 3.18 -21.70
N GLY A 6 -13.27 2.39 -20.73
CA GLY A 6 -14.22 2.85 -19.72
C GLY A 6 -13.63 3.92 -18.80
N LEU A 7 -12.36 3.75 -18.36
CA LEU A 7 -11.64 4.76 -17.59
C LEU A 7 -11.45 6.06 -18.39
N GLU A 8 -11.05 5.97 -19.66
CA GLU A 8 -10.92 7.15 -20.52
C GLU A 8 -12.25 7.87 -20.70
N ALA A 9 -13.32 7.13 -21.00
CA ALA A 9 -14.64 7.70 -21.22
C ALA A 9 -15.14 8.47 -20.00
N ILE A 10 -15.05 7.89 -18.80
CA ILE A 10 -15.51 8.56 -17.58
C ILE A 10 -14.62 9.74 -17.20
N VAL A 11 -13.29 9.65 -17.36
CA VAL A 11 -12.39 10.78 -17.08
C VAL A 11 -12.64 11.95 -18.04
N LYS A 12 -12.92 11.68 -19.32
CA LYS A 12 -13.28 12.74 -20.28
C LYS A 12 -14.61 13.39 -19.91
N ALA A 13 -15.62 12.58 -19.56
CA ALA A 13 -16.93 13.07 -19.13
C ALA A 13 -16.82 13.93 -17.85
N ASP A 14 -16.01 13.49 -16.87
CA ASP A 14 -15.80 14.15 -15.59
C ASP A 14 -14.58 15.08 -15.57
N SER A 15 -14.09 15.53 -16.73
CA SER A 15 -12.84 16.31 -16.83
C SER A 15 -12.86 17.59 -15.97
N ALA A 16 -14.02 18.21 -15.76
CA ALA A 16 -14.20 19.36 -14.89
C ALA A 16 -13.97 19.06 -13.39
N TRP A 17 -14.08 17.79 -12.97
CA TRP A 17 -13.84 17.34 -11.59
C TRP A 17 -12.38 17.03 -11.30
N VAL A 18 -11.51 17.00 -12.32
CA VAL A 18 -10.08 16.79 -12.12
C VAL A 18 -9.48 18.01 -11.40
N PRO A 19 -8.97 17.85 -10.16
CA PRO A 19 -8.41 18.98 -9.41
C PRO A 19 -7.17 19.55 -10.10
N LYS A 20 -6.98 20.87 -9.97
CA LYS A 20 -5.81 21.60 -10.51
C LYS A 20 -4.73 21.85 -9.47
N ASP A 21 -5.06 21.71 -8.18
CA ASP A 21 -4.12 21.95 -7.10
C ASP A 21 -3.03 20.88 -7.04
N SER A 22 -1.82 21.29 -6.71
CA SER A 22 -0.69 20.38 -6.59
C SER A 22 -0.95 19.31 -5.52
N GLY A 23 -0.65 18.06 -5.85
CA GLY A 23 -0.85 16.90 -4.97
C GLY A 23 -2.29 16.37 -4.92
N SER A 24 -3.25 17.07 -5.53
CA SER A 24 -4.63 16.58 -5.68
C SER A 24 -4.78 15.70 -6.92
N SER A 25 -5.82 14.87 -6.96
CA SER A 25 -6.11 14.02 -8.13
C SER A 25 -7.58 13.64 -8.23
N LEU A 26 -8.02 13.17 -9.39
CA LEU A 26 -9.30 12.46 -9.52
C LEU A 26 -9.06 10.98 -9.26
N TYR A 27 -9.57 10.47 -8.14
CA TYR A 27 -9.46 9.07 -7.80
C TYR A 27 -10.52 8.25 -8.55
N LEU A 28 -10.08 7.20 -9.26
CA LEU A 28 -10.94 6.28 -10.00
C LEU A 28 -11.12 4.99 -9.20
N ARG A 29 -12.37 4.58 -9.01
CA ARG A 29 -12.75 3.36 -8.28
C ARG A 29 -13.59 2.44 -9.19
N PRO A 30 -12.93 1.60 -10.00
CA PRO A 30 -13.59 0.51 -10.70
C PRO A 30 -14.02 -0.57 -9.71
N VAL A 31 -15.24 -1.08 -9.85
CA VAL A 31 -15.81 -2.15 -9.03
C VAL A 31 -16.57 -3.13 -9.92
N VAL A 32 -16.36 -4.42 -9.69
CA VAL A 32 -17.18 -5.49 -10.24
C VAL A 32 -17.83 -6.23 -9.08
N PHE A 33 -19.13 -6.51 -9.17
CA PHE A 33 -19.83 -7.33 -8.19
C PHE A 33 -20.89 -8.22 -8.84
N ALA A 34 -21.18 -9.35 -8.20
CA ALA A 34 -22.24 -10.26 -8.60
C ALA A 34 -23.60 -9.58 -8.41
N SER A 35 -24.42 -9.56 -9.45
CA SER A 35 -25.72 -8.88 -9.46
C SER A 35 -26.89 -9.83 -9.75
N GLU A 36 -26.64 -11.14 -9.79
CA GLU A 36 -27.66 -12.15 -10.04
C GLU A 36 -28.65 -12.20 -8.87
N ALA A 37 -29.95 -12.10 -9.19
CA ALA A 37 -31.04 -12.16 -8.21
C ALA A 37 -31.35 -13.59 -7.76
N LYS A 38 -30.36 -14.28 -7.17
CA LYS A 38 -30.50 -15.64 -6.62
C LYS A 38 -29.83 -15.76 -5.25
N LEU A 39 -30.45 -16.53 -4.35
CA LEU A 39 -29.93 -16.78 -3.00
C LEU A 39 -28.98 -17.97 -2.91
N GLY A 40 -28.92 -18.82 -3.95
CA GLY A 40 -28.06 -20.01 -3.96
C GLY A 40 -26.58 -19.63 -3.94
N VAL A 41 -25.79 -20.33 -3.12
CA VAL A 41 -24.33 -20.10 -3.03
C VAL A 41 -23.65 -20.75 -4.23
N LYS A 42 -23.39 -19.94 -5.27
CA LYS A 42 -22.66 -20.34 -6.47
C LYS A 42 -21.89 -19.16 -7.07
N VAL A 43 -21.05 -19.44 -8.06
CA VAL A 43 -20.51 -18.40 -8.95
C VAL A 43 -21.66 -17.76 -9.71
N SER A 44 -21.69 -16.43 -9.77
CA SER A 44 -22.78 -15.67 -10.40
C SER A 44 -22.77 -15.83 -11.91
N ASP A 45 -23.95 -15.85 -12.54
CA ASP A 45 -24.08 -15.80 -14.01
C ASP A 45 -24.20 -14.34 -14.52
N GLN A 46 -24.39 -13.38 -13.60
CA GLN A 46 -24.54 -11.96 -13.90
C GLN A 46 -23.64 -11.09 -13.02
N TYR A 47 -22.96 -10.14 -13.66
CA TYR A 47 -22.07 -9.20 -12.99
C TYR A 47 -22.34 -7.79 -13.48
N LEU A 48 -22.16 -6.83 -12.58
CA LEU A 48 -22.18 -5.42 -12.91
C LEU A 48 -20.79 -4.82 -12.71
N PHE A 49 -20.29 -4.12 -13.72
CA PHE A 49 -19.06 -3.33 -13.67
C PHE A 49 -19.42 -1.84 -13.65
N VAL A 50 -18.90 -1.12 -12.66
CA VAL A 50 -19.12 0.33 -12.47
C VAL A 50 -17.78 1.00 -12.19
N ILE A 51 -17.62 2.23 -12.68
CA ILE A 51 -16.49 3.09 -12.33
C ILE A 51 -17.03 4.32 -11.62
N LEU A 52 -16.56 4.55 -10.38
CA LEU A 52 -16.86 5.76 -9.62
C LEU A 52 -15.65 6.70 -9.67
N THR A 53 -15.89 8.00 -9.66
CA THR A 53 -14.86 9.04 -9.62
C THR A 53 -15.02 9.88 -8.36
N SER A 54 -13.92 10.37 -7.79
CA SER A 54 -13.97 11.26 -6.63
C SER A 54 -12.74 12.17 -6.60
N PRO A 55 -12.91 13.51 -6.57
CA PRO A 55 -11.76 14.40 -6.39
C PRO A 55 -11.18 14.21 -4.99
N VAL A 56 -9.87 14.04 -4.91
CA VAL A 56 -9.13 13.88 -3.65
C VAL A 56 -8.06 14.95 -3.54
N GLY A 57 -7.95 15.54 -2.35
CA GLY A 57 -6.90 16.50 -2.01
C GLY A 57 -5.54 15.84 -1.78
N PRO A 58 -4.51 16.64 -1.47
CA PRO A 58 -3.19 16.13 -1.19
C PRO A 58 -3.18 15.29 0.09
N TYR A 59 -2.50 14.15 0.02
CA TYR A 59 -2.38 13.23 1.14
C TYR A 59 -1.20 13.62 2.04
N PHE A 60 -1.48 14.44 3.06
CA PHE A 60 -0.53 14.79 4.11
C PHE A 60 -0.90 14.05 5.41
N SER A 61 -0.43 12.82 5.56
CA SER A 61 -0.50 12.13 6.84
C SER A 61 0.78 12.38 7.63
N LYS A 62 0.63 12.71 8.92
CA LYS A 62 1.70 12.54 9.91
C LYS A 62 2.29 11.10 9.77
N PRO A 63 3.58 10.89 10.07
CA PRO A 63 4.12 9.55 10.21
C PRO A 63 3.26 8.71 11.16
N VAL A 64 2.96 7.47 10.75
CA VAL A 64 2.00 6.61 11.44
C VAL A 64 2.64 5.80 12.56
N ARG A 65 1.86 5.53 13.61
CA ARG A 65 2.19 4.57 14.67
C ARG A 65 1.51 3.26 14.34
N LEU A 66 2.27 2.17 14.22
CA LEU A 66 1.76 0.86 13.84
C LEU A 66 1.92 -0.15 14.96
N LYS A 67 0.97 -1.06 15.08
CA LYS A 67 1.06 -2.23 15.98
C LYS A 67 1.22 -3.51 15.18
N VAL A 68 2.20 -4.34 15.53
CA VAL A 68 2.29 -5.70 14.96
C VAL A 68 1.12 -6.53 15.48
N GLU A 69 0.33 -7.05 14.55
CA GLU A 69 -0.81 -7.92 14.83
C GLU A 69 -0.34 -9.38 14.98
N LEU A 70 -0.75 -10.04 16.06
CA LEU A 70 -0.27 -11.36 16.48
C LEU A 70 -1.41 -12.35 16.77
N GLU A 71 -2.66 -11.90 16.67
CA GLU A 71 -3.87 -12.71 16.88
C GLU A 71 -4.68 -12.82 15.60
N TYR A 72 -4.91 -11.68 14.94
CA TYR A 72 -5.73 -11.63 13.72
C TYR A 72 -4.90 -11.75 12.45
N VAL A 73 -5.52 -12.32 11.42
CA VAL A 73 -4.88 -12.53 10.12
C VAL A 73 -5.62 -11.77 9.04
N ARG A 74 -4.87 -11.12 8.14
CA ARG A 74 -5.44 -10.44 6.98
C ARG A 74 -5.87 -11.43 5.90
N ALA A 75 -5.00 -12.41 5.65
CA ALA A 75 -5.16 -13.45 4.66
C ALA A 75 -4.25 -14.63 5.01
N ALA A 76 -4.67 -15.84 4.66
CA ALA A 76 -3.84 -17.04 4.76
C ALA A 76 -3.30 -17.44 3.37
N GLU A 77 -2.22 -18.22 3.34
CA GLU A 77 -1.73 -18.82 2.09
C GLU A 77 -2.83 -19.68 1.45
N GLY A 78 -2.97 -19.59 0.12
CA GLY A 78 -4.05 -20.20 -0.65
C GLY A 78 -5.37 -19.43 -0.62
N GLY A 79 -5.48 -18.38 0.20
CA GLY A 79 -6.66 -17.52 0.29
C GLY A 79 -6.72 -16.43 -0.78
N THR A 80 -7.56 -15.42 -0.54
CA THR A 80 -7.80 -14.31 -1.48
C THR A 80 -6.89 -13.11 -1.25
N GLY A 81 -5.83 -13.23 -0.45
CA GLY A 81 -5.00 -12.11 -0.02
C GLY A 81 -4.38 -11.32 -1.18
N PHE A 82 -3.93 -12.02 -2.21
CA PHE A 82 -3.37 -11.46 -3.44
C PHE A 82 -4.38 -10.68 -4.30
N ALA A 83 -5.68 -10.82 -4.03
CA ALA A 83 -6.74 -10.17 -4.80
C ALA A 83 -7.28 -8.94 -4.05
N LYS A 84 -7.64 -7.89 -4.80
CA LYS A 84 -8.29 -6.70 -4.24
C LYS A 84 -9.79 -6.91 -4.05
N CYS A 85 -10.17 -7.93 -3.28
CA CYS A 85 -11.57 -8.27 -3.02
C CYS A 85 -12.08 -7.65 -1.70
N ALA A 86 -13.38 -7.33 -1.65
CA ALA A 86 -13.99 -6.65 -0.49
C ALA A 86 -13.91 -7.47 0.81
N GLY A 87 -13.95 -8.81 0.72
CA GLY A 87 -13.86 -9.69 1.88
C GLY A 87 -12.60 -9.49 2.71
N ASN A 88 -11.45 -9.25 2.06
CA ASN A 88 -10.18 -8.98 2.73
C ASN A 88 -10.22 -7.70 3.60
N TYR A 89 -11.04 -6.71 3.21
CA TYR A 89 -11.19 -5.46 3.96
C TYR A 89 -12.16 -5.61 5.14
N GLY A 90 -13.26 -6.34 4.94
CA GLY A 90 -14.25 -6.57 6.00
C GLY A 90 -13.65 -7.21 7.26
N GLY A 91 -12.81 -8.24 7.08
CA GLY A 91 -12.12 -8.91 8.19
C GLY A 91 -11.03 -8.07 8.87
N ALA A 92 -10.51 -7.04 8.19
CA ALA A 92 -9.42 -6.20 8.68
C ALA A 92 -9.90 -5.06 9.60
N PHE A 93 -11.18 -4.68 9.55
CA PHE A 93 -11.68 -3.49 10.26
C PHE A 93 -11.67 -3.65 11.77
N TYR A 94 -12.12 -4.78 12.30
CA TYR A 94 -12.20 -4.99 13.74
C TYR A 94 -10.82 -4.99 14.42
N PRO A 95 -9.80 -5.75 13.97
CA PRO A 95 -8.46 -5.70 14.56
C PRO A 95 -7.82 -4.31 14.46
N THR A 96 -8.04 -3.63 13.34
CA THR A 96 -7.56 -2.27 13.12
C THR A 96 -8.22 -1.28 14.09
N GLN A 97 -9.52 -1.44 14.37
CA GLN A 97 -10.21 -0.63 15.37
C GLN A 97 -9.63 -0.86 16.77
N GLN A 98 -9.36 -2.11 17.16
CA GLN A 98 -8.74 -2.41 18.45
C GLN A 98 -7.36 -1.77 18.59
N ALA A 99 -6.56 -1.75 17.53
CA ALA A 99 -5.27 -1.05 17.53
C ALA A 99 -5.44 0.47 17.69
N ARG A 100 -6.47 1.05 17.08
CA ARG A 100 -6.81 2.48 17.23
C ARG A 100 -7.25 2.85 18.63
N GLU A 101 -8.04 2.00 19.27
CA GLU A 101 -8.43 2.16 20.68
C GLU A 101 -7.22 2.12 21.62
N GLN A 102 -6.11 1.52 21.19
CA GLN A 102 -4.82 1.50 21.89
C GLN A 102 -3.87 2.64 21.49
N GLY A 103 -4.29 3.56 20.61
CA GLY A 103 -3.50 4.72 20.19
C GLY A 103 -2.56 4.50 19.01
N PHE A 104 -2.76 3.42 18.23
CA PHE A 104 -2.07 3.18 16.96
C PHE A 104 -2.93 3.60 15.77
N ASP A 105 -2.34 4.04 14.67
CA ASP A 105 -3.11 4.49 13.50
C ASP A 105 -3.57 3.29 12.63
N GLN A 106 -2.76 2.23 12.57
CA GLN A 106 -2.94 1.02 11.76
C GLN A 106 -2.21 -0.20 12.38
N VAL A 107 -2.43 -1.38 11.80
CA VAL A 107 -1.71 -2.62 12.14
C VAL A 107 -0.66 -3.00 11.08
N ILE A 108 0.38 -3.72 11.49
CA ILE A 108 1.24 -4.51 10.62
C ILE A 108 0.72 -5.94 10.67
N TRP A 109 0.25 -6.43 9.52
CA TRP A 109 -0.21 -7.81 9.38
C TRP A 109 0.98 -8.75 9.33
N THR A 110 0.82 -9.90 9.98
CA THR A 110 1.78 -11.00 9.94
C THR A 110 1.18 -12.24 9.28
N ASP A 111 2.04 -13.19 8.91
CA ASP A 111 1.62 -14.44 8.28
C ASP A 111 0.63 -15.20 9.16
N ALA A 112 -0.35 -15.82 8.51
CA ALA A 112 -1.45 -16.48 9.22
C ALA A 112 -1.06 -17.76 9.98
N LYS A 113 0.14 -18.30 9.76
CA LYS A 113 0.53 -19.60 10.30
C LYS A 113 1.24 -19.46 11.64
N GLU A 114 2.19 -18.54 11.73
CA GLU A 114 3.09 -18.41 12.86
C GLU A 114 3.14 -16.99 13.44
N HIS A 115 2.53 -16.00 12.79
CA HIS A 115 2.66 -14.57 13.15
C HIS A 115 4.12 -14.10 13.29
N LYS A 116 5.03 -14.69 12.51
CA LYS A 116 6.48 -14.44 12.57
C LYS A 116 6.96 -13.55 11.44
N TYR A 117 6.30 -13.60 10.29
CA TYR A 117 6.70 -12.89 9.09
C TYR A 117 5.72 -11.75 8.80
N ILE A 118 6.25 -10.60 8.40
CA ILE A 118 5.47 -9.43 8.06
C ILE A 118 4.91 -9.59 6.65
N ASP A 119 3.62 -9.27 6.47
CA ASP A 119 2.93 -9.27 5.18
C ASP A 119 2.70 -7.83 4.68
N GLU A 120 1.89 -7.03 5.38
CA GLU A 120 1.42 -5.70 4.92
C GLU A 120 1.21 -4.71 6.08
N SER A 121 1.03 -3.42 5.78
CA SER A 121 0.65 -2.37 6.74
C SER A 121 -0.76 -1.86 6.44
N GLY A 122 -1.75 -2.26 7.25
CA GLY A 122 -3.16 -1.94 7.03
C GLY A 122 -3.64 -2.43 5.65
N ALA A 123 -3.75 -1.50 4.69
CA ALA A 123 -4.14 -1.78 3.31
C ALA A 123 -3.06 -1.37 2.27
N MET A 124 -1.81 -1.31 2.71
CA MET A 124 -0.64 -0.93 1.92
C MET A 124 0.42 -2.02 2.04
N ASN A 125 1.22 -2.20 0.99
CA ASN A 125 2.46 -2.96 1.14
C ASN A 125 3.39 -2.23 2.11
N ILE A 126 4.25 -2.97 2.81
CA ILE A 126 5.21 -2.40 3.77
C ILE A 126 6.64 -2.60 3.28
N MET A 127 7.48 -1.59 3.49
CA MET A 127 8.87 -1.58 3.06
C MET A 127 9.74 -0.96 4.15
N PHE A 128 10.99 -1.39 4.21
CA PHE A 128 11.95 -0.96 5.22
C PHE A 128 13.30 -0.68 4.60
N VAL A 129 14.04 0.28 5.16
CA VAL A 129 15.47 0.46 4.89
C VAL A 129 16.24 -0.13 6.06
N LEU A 130 16.89 -1.28 5.80
CA LEU A 130 17.69 -2.03 6.77
C LEU A 130 19.11 -2.17 6.21
N ASP A 131 20.11 -1.73 6.96
CA ASP A 131 21.52 -1.79 6.53
C ASP A 131 21.76 -1.12 5.16
N ASN A 132 21.04 -0.02 4.88
CA ASN A 132 21.01 0.71 3.60
C ASN A 132 20.39 -0.04 2.42
N ASN A 133 19.85 -1.25 2.63
CA ASN A 133 19.09 -1.99 1.62
C ASN A 133 17.59 -1.74 1.80
N LEU A 134 16.87 -1.65 0.69
CA LEU A 134 15.41 -1.65 0.71
C LEU A 134 14.91 -3.10 0.78
N ILE A 135 14.27 -3.47 1.88
CA ILE A 135 13.69 -4.80 2.06
C ILE A 135 12.16 -4.70 2.08
N THR A 136 11.50 -5.70 1.52
CA THR A 136 10.03 -5.80 1.54
C THR A 136 9.61 -7.27 1.48
N PRO A 137 8.47 -7.65 2.09
CA PRO A 137 7.91 -8.99 1.91
C PRO A 137 7.80 -9.37 0.43
N ALA A 138 8.31 -10.57 0.08
CA ALA A 138 8.13 -11.16 -1.25
C ALA A 138 6.65 -11.47 -1.51
N LEU A 139 6.22 -11.35 -2.77
CA LEU A 139 4.84 -11.66 -3.13
C LEU A 139 4.49 -13.12 -2.82
N SER A 140 3.30 -13.32 -2.28
CA SER A 140 2.71 -14.61 -1.97
C SER A 140 1.20 -14.55 -2.25
N SER A 141 0.50 -15.67 -2.07
CA SER A 141 -0.98 -15.68 -2.11
C SER A 141 -1.64 -14.86 -0.98
N SER A 142 -0.89 -14.48 0.06
CA SER A 142 -1.38 -13.66 1.17
C SER A 142 -1.02 -12.17 1.05
N ILE A 143 -0.32 -11.74 -0.01
CA ILE A 143 0.14 -10.35 -0.16
C ILE A 143 -0.36 -9.77 -1.47
N LEU A 144 -0.98 -8.59 -1.42
CA LEU A 144 -1.42 -7.89 -2.62
C LEU A 144 -0.21 -7.41 -3.44
N ASP A 145 -0.20 -7.71 -4.75
CA ASP A 145 0.79 -7.16 -5.69
C ASP A 145 0.48 -5.69 -6.02
N GLY A 146 0.89 -4.79 -5.12
CA GLY A 146 0.61 -3.38 -5.26
C GLY A 146 1.46 -2.72 -6.33
N VAL A 147 0.80 -1.99 -7.25
CA VAL A 147 1.46 -1.19 -8.29
C VAL A 147 2.49 -0.23 -7.69
N THR A 148 2.15 0.46 -6.59
CA THR A 148 3.07 1.39 -5.93
C THR A 148 4.29 0.70 -5.33
N ARG A 149 4.14 -0.53 -4.79
CA ARG A 149 5.29 -1.35 -4.34
C ARG A 149 6.22 -1.64 -5.51
N ASN A 150 5.68 -2.13 -6.62
CA ASN A 150 6.46 -2.43 -7.82
C ASN A 150 7.20 -1.19 -8.36
N THR A 151 6.52 -0.05 -8.40
CA THR A 151 7.10 1.24 -8.80
C THR A 151 8.23 1.67 -7.87
N VAL A 152 8.05 1.59 -6.55
CA VAL A 152 9.09 1.94 -5.56
C VAL A 152 10.31 1.05 -5.71
N ILE A 153 10.13 -0.26 -5.89
CA ILE A 153 11.23 -1.22 -6.14
C ILE A 153 12.02 -0.85 -7.40
N THR A 154 11.31 -0.51 -8.47
CA THR A 154 11.94 -0.11 -9.75
C THR A 154 12.77 1.16 -9.57
N LEU A 155 12.18 2.19 -8.94
CA LEU A 155 12.88 3.46 -8.68
C LEU A 155 14.04 3.29 -7.69
N ALA A 156 13.94 2.38 -6.72
CA ALA A 156 15.04 2.09 -5.80
C ALA A 156 16.28 1.57 -6.55
N LYS A 157 16.07 0.64 -7.50
CA LYS A 157 17.13 0.10 -8.35
C LYS A 157 17.77 1.20 -9.21
N ASP A 158 16.96 2.08 -9.79
CA ASP A 158 17.46 3.25 -10.54
C ASP A 158 18.30 4.22 -9.68
N MET A 159 17.98 4.31 -8.39
CA MET A 159 18.72 5.13 -7.43
C MET A 159 19.96 4.43 -6.87
N GLY A 160 20.28 3.21 -7.35
CA GLY A 160 21.43 2.43 -6.88
C GLY A 160 21.23 1.79 -5.50
N VAL A 161 19.99 1.68 -5.02
CA VAL A 161 19.67 1.02 -3.75
C VAL A 161 19.47 -0.48 -4.00
N THR A 162 20.16 -1.32 -3.23
CA THR A 162 19.94 -2.77 -3.25
C THR A 162 18.53 -3.07 -2.76
N VAL A 163 17.80 -3.92 -3.50
CA VAL A 163 16.44 -4.33 -3.13
C VAL A 163 16.39 -5.82 -2.85
N GLU A 164 15.79 -6.19 -1.71
CA GLU A 164 15.54 -7.57 -1.31
C GLU A 164 14.03 -7.82 -1.17
N GLU A 165 13.50 -8.66 -2.04
CA GLU A 165 12.13 -9.18 -1.95
C GLU A 165 12.20 -10.58 -1.33
N ARG A 166 11.90 -10.70 -0.03
CA ARG A 166 12.02 -11.96 0.72
C ARG A 166 11.07 -12.00 1.90
N LYS A 167 11.02 -13.11 2.63
CA LYS A 167 10.37 -13.13 3.95
C LYS A 167 11.13 -12.17 4.89
N VAL A 168 10.37 -11.31 5.57
CA VAL A 168 10.88 -10.34 6.55
C VAL A 168 10.27 -10.72 7.90
N SER A 169 11.11 -11.06 8.89
CA SER A 169 10.59 -11.51 10.18
C SER A 169 10.39 -10.35 11.15
N VAL A 170 9.41 -10.46 12.04
CA VAL A 170 9.20 -9.49 13.14
C VAL A 170 10.47 -9.37 13.99
N ALA A 171 11.16 -10.49 14.25
CA ALA A 171 12.40 -10.51 15.03
C ALA A 171 13.56 -9.78 14.34
N GLU A 172 13.65 -9.86 13.01
CA GLU A 172 14.64 -9.10 12.23
C GLU A 172 14.38 -7.60 12.32
N ILE A 173 13.13 -7.18 12.19
CA ILE A 173 12.73 -5.77 12.33
C ILE A 173 12.99 -5.27 13.75
N GLU A 174 12.61 -6.05 14.77
CA GLU A 174 12.88 -5.72 16.16
C GLU A 174 14.38 -5.55 16.44
N LYS A 175 15.20 -6.50 15.97
CA LYS A 175 16.66 -6.42 16.09
C LYS A 175 17.22 -5.17 15.39
N GLY A 176 16.73 -4.88 14.18
CA GLY A 176 17.09 -3.70 13.40
C GLY A 176 16.73 -2.37 14.09
N LEU A 177 15.62 -2.34 14.82
CA LEU A 177 15.22 -1.18 15.63
C LEU A 177 16.13 -1.03 16.86
N GLN A 178 16.42 -2.14 17.56
CA GLN A 178 17.26 -2.14 18.75
C GLN A 178 18.71 -1.73 18.46
N ASN A 179 19.30 -2.24 17.38
CA ASN A 179 20.67 -1.93 16.98
C ASN A 179 20.78 -0.68 16.08
N LYS A 180 19.66 -0.04 15.75
CA LYS A 180 19.55 1.14 14.89
C LYS A 180 20.02 0.92 13.44
N THR A 181 20.02 -0.31 12.94
CA THR A 181 20.28 -0.59 11.51
C THR A 181 19.03 -0.47 10.64
N LEU A 182 17.83 -0.52 11.24
CA LEU A 182 16.57 -0.15 10.59
C LEU A 182 16.40 1.37 10.64
N THR A 183 16.61 2.05 9.53
CA THR A 183 16.65 3.52 9.47
C THR A 183 15.38 4.16 8.95
N GLU A 184 14.59 3.43 8.15
CA GLU A 184 13.32 3.90 7.62
C GLU A 184 12.30 2.75 7.53
N GLY A 185 11.03 3.07 7.67
CA GLY A 185 9.91 2.17 7.43
C GLY A 185 8.74 2.95 6.88
N PHE A 186 8.05 2.42 5.86
CA PHE A 186 6.92 3.09 5.24
C PHE A 186 5.93 2.13 4.57
N GLY A 187 4.67 2.54 4.50
CA GLY A 187 3.66 1.91 3.66
C GLY A 187 3.70 2.46 2.23
N ALA A 188 3.49 1.61 1.23
CA ALA A 188 3.40 1.96 -0.18
C ALA A 188 2.02 1.61 -0.75
N GLY A 189 1.32 2.60 -1.33
CA GLY A 189 0.00 2.39 -1.92
C GLY A 189 -0.57 3.64 -2.62
N THR A 190 -1.55 3.47 -3.50
CA THR A 190 -2.04 4.54 -4.39
C THR A 190 -2.46 5.82 -3.68
N ALA A 191 -3.13 5.72 -2.54
CA ALA A 191 -3.69 6.88 -1.84
C ALA A 191 -2.62 7.77 -1.23
N ALA A 192 -1.71 7.20 -0.43
CA ALA A 192 -0.66 7.94 0.26
C ALA A 192 0.64 8.05 -0.54
N VAL A 193 0.78 7.25 -1.60
CA VAL A 193 2.02 6.96 -2.33
C VAL A 193 3.06 6.29 -1.43
N VAL A 194 3.57 7.05 -0.46
CA VAL A 194 4.46 6.62 0.61
C VAL A 194 3.95 7.23 1.92
N SER A 195 3.70 6.37 2.91
CA SER A 195 3.25 6.72 4.25
C SER A 195 4.32 6.36 5.27
N PRO A 196 5.10 7.34 5.79
CA PRO A 196 6.18 7.08 6.75
C PRO A 196 5.68 6.47 8.05
N ILE A 197 6.47 5.60 8.65
CA ILE A 197 6.21 5.01 9.97
C ILE A 197 7.09 5.71 10.99
N ALA A 198 6.49 6.25 12.05
CA ALA A 198 7.22 6.82 13.19
C ALA A 198 7.44 5.80 14.31
N THR A 199 6.52 4.86 14.50
CA THR A 199 6.60 3.90 15.61
C THR A 199 6.09 2.54 15.17
N ILE A 200 6.80 1.50 15.59
CA ILE A 200 6.40 0.11 15.46
C ILE A 200 6.30 -0.47 16.86
N ASN A 201 5.08 -0.86 17.27
CA ASN A 201 4.86 -1.57 18.51
C ASN A 201 4.96 -3.08 18.27
N ILE A 202 5.88 -3.72 18.98
CA ILE A 202 6.11 -5.16 18.92
C ILE A 202 5.98 -5.69 20.34
N ASN A 203 5.03 -6.61 20.57
CA ASN A 203 4.80 -7.22 21.89
C ASN A 203 4.65 -6.19 23.03
N GLY A 204 3.98 -5.07 22.78
CA GLY A 204 3.76 -4.01 23.76
C GLY A 204 4.93 -3.03 23.93
N THR A 205 6.06 -3.24 23.24
CA THR A 205 7.20 -2.31 23.24
C THR A 205 7.13 -1.39 22.04
N ASP A 206 7.12 -0.08 22.27
CA ASP A 206 7.21 0.94 21.22
C ASP A 206 8.66 1.15 20.79
N TYR A 207 8.94 0.91 19.52
CA TYR A 207 10.21 1.26 18.89
C TYR A 207 10.01 2.44 17.95
N HIS A 208 10.86 3.47 18.10
CA HIS A 208 10.78 4.69 17.29
C HIS A 208 11.80 4.66 16.16
N LEU A 209 11.32 4.95 14.94
CA LEU A 209 12.19 5.18 13.79
C LEU A 209 12.76 6.61 13.82
N PRO A 210 13.92 6.85 13.21
CA PRO A 210 14.45 8.20 13.02
C PRO A 210 13.44 9.10 12.31
N GLU A 211 13.53 10.41 12.60
CA GLU A 211 12.73 11.41 11.89
C GLU A 211 13.02 11.39 10.38
N VAL A 212 11.97 11.56 9.58
CA VAL A 212 12.07 11.66 8.12
C VAL A 212 12.76 12.96 7.75
N LYS A 213 13.87 12.86 7.02
CA LYS A 213 14.63 14.01 6.52
C LYS A 213 14.47 14.15 5.02
N ASP A 214 14.83 15.31 4.48
CA ASP A 214 14.78 15.57 3.03
C ASP A 214 15.58 14.56 2.20
N ASN A 215 16.65 14.01 2.77
CA ASN A 215 17.49 13.00 2.13
C ASN A 215 17.06 11.55 2.39
N SER A 216 16.02 11.31 3.20
CA SER A 216 15.48 9.98 3.45
C SER A 216 15.00 9.33 2.14
N PHE A 217 15.28 8.04 1.97
CA PHE A 217 14.92 7.28 0.78
C PHE A 217 13.42 7.39 0.49
N GLN A 218 12.58 7.23 1.51
CA GLN A 218 11.12 7.26 1.38
C GLN A 218 10.59 8.58 0.80
N LEU A 219 11.23 9.72 1.11
CA LEU A 219 10.83 11.02 0.58
C LEU A 219 11.37 11.23 -0.84
N ARG A 220 12.63 10.84 -1.08
CA ARG A 220 13.24 10.87 -2.42
C ARG A 220 12.43 10.06 -3.44
N VAL A 221 12.02 8.84 -3.09
CA VAL A 221 11.23 7.99 -4.00
C VAL A 221 9.80 8.51 -4.18
N LYS A 222 9.18 9.04 -3.13
CA LYS A 222 7.86 9.70 -3.21
C LYS A 222 7.90 10.89 -4.17
N ASN A 223 8.89 11.77 -4.01
CA ASN A 223 9.06 12.95 -4.86
C ASN A 223 9.34 12.55 -6.31
N LYS A 224 10.23 11.57 -6.52
CA LYS A 224 10.53 11.09 -7.87
C LYS A 224 9.30 10.55 -8.59
N LEU A 225 8.48 9.76 -7.90
CA LEU A 225 7.24 9.25 -8.44
C LEU A 225 6.23 10.38 -8.71
N ALA A 226 6.15 11.39 -7.84
CA ALA A 226 5.30 12.55 -8.06
C ALA A 226 5.70 13.33 -9.32
N GLU A 227 7.00 13.56 -9.54
CA GLU A 227 7.52 14.20 -10.76
C GLU A 227 7.17 13.42 -12.03
N ILE A 228 7.27 12.08 -11.98
CA ILE A 228 6.90 11.24 -13.13
C ILE A 228 5.39 11.36 -13.39
N ARG A 229 4.55 11.22 -12.36
CA ARG A 229 3.08 11.27 -12.49
C ARG A 229 2.56 12.62 -13.00
N SER A 230 3.22 13.72 -12.64
CA SER A 230 2.85 15.06 -13.10
C SER A 230 3.42 15.41 -14.47
N GLY A 231 4.31 14.58 -15.02
CA GLY A 231 5.03 14.87 -16.26
C GLY A 231 6.21 15.84 -16.08
N ALA A 232 6.57 16.21 -14.85
CA ALA A 232 7.75 17.04 -14.56
C ALA A 232 9.08 16.28 -14.76
N ALA A 233 9.07 14.94 -14.69
CA ALA A 233 10.18 14.08 -15.05
C ALA A 233 9.80 13.11 -16.18
N ALA A 234 10.81 12.66 -16.93
CA ALA A 234 10.62 11.68 -17.98
C ALA A 234 10.11 10.34 -17.42
N ASP A 235 9.03 9.84 -18.02
CA ASP A 235 8.47 8.52 -17.74
C ASP A 235 9.17 7.46 -18.61
N LYS A 236 10.32 6.97 -18.13
CA LYS A 236 11.13 5.97 -18.84
C LYS A 236 10.42 4.62 -19.00
N TYR A 237 9.40 4.37 -18.21
CA TYR A 237 8.74 3.07 -18.09
C TYR A 237 7.34 3.05 -18.74
N ASN A 238 6.90 4.16 -19.31
CA ASN A 238 5.57 4.33 -19.89
C ASN A 238 4.45 3.97 -18.89
N TRP A 239 4.59 4.41 -17.63
CA TRP A 239 3.56 4.26 -16.60
C TRP A 239 2.38 5.23 -16.78
N ASN A 240 2.61 6.40 -17.36
CA ASN A 240 1.58 7.39 -17.59
C ASN A 240 0.77 7.07 -18.85
N HIS A 241 -0.55 6.97 -18.67
CA HIS A 241 -1.51 6.91 -19.77
C HIS A 241 -2.11 8.29 -20.01
N ILE A 242 -1.82 8.90 -21.16
CA ILE A 242 -2.27 10.27 -21.46
C ILE A 242 -3.67 10.26 -22.06
N ILE A 243 -4.63 10.80 -21.31
CA ILE A 243 -6.00 11.00 -21.76
C ILE A 243 -6.08 12.38 -22.42
N ARG A 244 -6.34 12.39 -23.73
CA ARG A 244 -6.53 13.59 -24.56
C ARG A 244 -7.99 13.92 -24.77
#